data_AF-A0A2H0HQ76-F1
#
_entry.id   AF-A0A2H0HQ76-F1
#
_cell.length_a   1.000
_cell.length_b   1.000
_cell.length_c   1.000
_cell.angle_alpha   90.00
_cell.angle_beta   90.00
_cell.angle_gamma   90.00
#
_symmetry.space_group_name_H-M   'P 1'
#
loop_
_entity.id
_entity.type
_entity.pdbx_description
1 polymer ?
#
loop_
_entity_poly.entity_id
_entity_poly.type
_entity_poly.pdbx_seq_one_letter_code
_entity_poly.pdbx_strand_id
1 'polypeptide(L)'
;MTDVTDSDSREDASPSRTQQRRAALSIFELAERLVALKPAELQTMPIPDAVREQIAQAQAIRTHIAHKRQVQFLAKTMRRED
;
A
#
# COMPACT_ATOMS: atom_id res chain seq x y z
N MET A 1 36.42 37.77 4.42
CA MET A 1 35.99 38.01 3.04
C MET A 1 34.91 36.97 2.76
N THR A 2 33.66 37.43 2.81
CA THR A 2 32.43 36.65 2.78
C THR A 2 32.13 36.19 1.36
N ASP A 3 31.81 34.91 1.17
CA ASP A 3 31.04 34.37 0.03
C ASP A 3 30.82 32.88 0.34
N VAL A 4 29.65 32.25 0.29
CA VAL A 4 28.26 32.66 0.12
C VAL A 4 27.49 31.48 0.73
N THR A 5 26.47 31.76 1.53
CA THR A 5 25.44 30.78 1.89
C THR A 5 24.65 30.45 0.63
N ASP A 6 24.92 29.31 0.01
CA ASP A 6 24.01 28.72 -0.96
C ASP A 6 22.83 28.11 -0.19
N SER A 7 21.89 29.01 0.13
CA SER A 7 20.53 28.68 0.52
C SER A 7 19.68 28.78 -0.74
N ASP A 8 19.59 27.70 -1.52
CA ASP A 8 18.45 27.35 -2.39
C ASP A 8 18.88 26.19 -3.30
N SER A 9 18.52 24.94 -3.05
CA SER A 9 17.16 24.51 -3.36
C SER A 9 16.91 23.18 -2.66
N ARG A 10 15.99 23.19 -1.70
CA ARG A 10 15.23 21.97 -1.39
C ARG A 10 14.35 21.71 -2.62
N GLU A 11 14.93 21.14 -3.67
CA GLU A 11 14.14 20.58 -4.76
C GLU A 11 13.30 19.48 -4.13
N ASP A 12 12.01 19.76 -3.98
CA ASP A 12 10.98 18.78 -3.65
C ASP A 12 11.06 17.63 -4.66
N ALA A 13 11.90 16.65 -4.38
CA ALA A 13 12.14 15.48 -5.22
C ALA A 13 10.90 14.58 -5.17
N SER A 14 9.82 15.04 -5.81
CA SER A 14 8.62 14.26 -6.03
C SER A 14 9.04 12.95 -6.71
N PRO A 15 8.60 11.79 -6.20
CA PRO A 15 9.04 10.51 -6.72
C PRO A 15 8.70 10.41 -8.21
N SER A 16 9.64 9.91 -9.01
CA SER A 16 9.41 9.76 -10.44
C SER A 16 8.23 8.83 -10.72
N ARG A 17 7.58 8.96 -11.88
CA ARG A 17 6.46 8.09 -12.31
C ARG A 17 6.79 6.60 -12.15
N THR A 18 8.04 6.22 -12.46
CA THR A 18 8.52 4.84 -12.32
C THR A 18 8.61 4.42 -10.85
N GLN A 19 9.11 5.29 -9.97
CA GLN A 19 9.17 5.02 -8.53
C GLN A 19 7.76 4.91 -7.94
N GLN A 20 6.84 5.81 -8.29
CA GLN A 20 5.44 5.74 -7.86
C GLN A 20 4.78 4.43 -8.30
N ARG A 21 5.05 3.98 -9.54
CA ARG A 21 4.54 2.70 -10.05
C ARG A 21 5.11 1.50 -9.27
N ARG A 22 6.41 1.51 -8.97
CA ARG A 22 7.04 0.44 -8.18
C ARG A 22 6.49 0.38 -6.76
N ALA A 23 6.33 1.52 -6.10
CA ALA A 23 5.72 1.59 -4.77
C ALA A 23 4.26 1.12 -4.79
N ALA A 24 3.48 1.51 -5.80
CA ALA A 24 2.11 1.03 -5.93
C ALA A 24 2.05 -0.49 -6.15
N LEU A 25 2.99 -1.05 -6.94
CA LEU A 25 3.08 -2.49 -7.16
C LEU A 25 3.49 -3.25 -5.90
N SER A 26 4.47 -2.74 -5.13
CA SER A 26 4.89 -3.39 -3.89
C SER A 26 3.76 -3.45 -2.86
N ILE A 27 2.96 -2.39 -2.75
CA ILE A 27 1.79 -2.37 -1.86
C ILE A 27 0.70 -3.32 -2.36
N PHE A 28 0.49 -3.40 -3.67
CA PHE A 28 -0.45 -4.35 -4.26
C PHE A 28 -0.04 -5.80 -4.00
N GLU A 29 1.23 -6.15 -4.19
CA GLU A 29 1.75 -7.49 -3.88
C GLU A 29 1.62 -7.82 -2.38
N LEU A 30 1.85 -6.84 -1.50
CA LEU A 30 1.63 -7.02 -0.07
C LEU A 30 0.16 -7.31 0.24
N ALA A 31 -0.77 -6.57 -0.36
CA ALA A 31 -2.20 -6.79 -0.21
C ALA A 31 -2.61 -8.19 -0.70
N GLU A 32 -2.09 -8.65 -1.84
CA GLU A 32 -2.33 -10.01 -2.35
C GLU A 32 -1.84 -11.09 -1.36
N ARG A 33 -0.65 -10.90 -0.79
CA ARG A 33 -0.10 -11.83 0.21
C ARG A 33 -0.97 -11.87 1.47
N LEU A 34 -1.40 -10.73 1.98
CA LEU A 34 -2.27 -10.65 3.17
C LEU A 34 -3.60 -11.38 2.95
N VAL A 35 -4.20 -11.24 1.78
CA VAL A 35 -5.45 -11.94 1.44
C VAL A 35 -5.26 -13.44 1.32
N ALA A 36 -4.06 -13.91 0.97
CA ALA A 36 -3.73 -15.33 0.89
C ALA A 36 -3.39 -15.98 2.26
N LEU A 37 -3.16 -15.19 3.32
CA LEU A 37 -2.84 -15.71 4.66
C LEU A 37 -4.07 -16.31 5.35
N LYS A 38 -3.82 -17.21 6.31
CA LYS A 38 -4.88 -17.80 7.13
C LYS A 38 -5.36 -16.80 8.18
N PRO A 39 -6.64 -16.89 8.62
CA PRO A 39 -7.18 -16.02 9.67
C PRO A 39 -6.36 -16.03 10.96
N ALA A 40 -5.80 -17.18 11.34
CA ALA A 40 -4.96 -17.30 12.54
C ALA A 40 -3.68 -16.47 12.46
N GLU A 41 -3.05 -16.41 11.27
CA GLU A 41 -1.83 -15.61 11.06
C GLU A 41 -2.17 -14.12 11.11
N LEU A 42 -3.27 -13.71 10.47
CA LEU A 42 -3.75 -12.34 10.46
C LEU A 42 -4.07 -11.82 11.87
N GLN A 43 -4.63 -12.65 12.75
CA GLN A 43 -4.95 -12.28 14.14
C GLN A 43 -3.71 -11.93 14.97
N THR A 44 -2.56 -12.54 14.67
CA THR A 44 -1.31 -12.27 15.39
C THR A 44 -0.63 -10.96 14.97
N MET A 45 -1.01 -10.40 13.82
CA MET A 45 -0.38 -9.20 13.27
C MET A 45 -1.06 -7.92 13.80
N PRO A 46 -0.30 -6.85 14.10
CA PRO A 46 -0.86 -5.56 14.49
C PRO A 46 -1.33 -4.76 13.26
N ILE A 47 -2.36 -5.26 12.57
CA ILE A 47 -3.00 -4.57 11.44
C ILE A 47 -4.28 -3.82 11.89
N PRO A 48 -4.57 -2.63 11.32
CA PRO A 48 -5.80 -1.88 11.60
C PRO A 48 -7.07 -2.66 11.26
N ASP A 49 -8.16 -2.39 11.99
CA ASP A 49 -9.43 -3.10 11.79
C ASP A 49 -10.03 -2.87 10.39
N ALA A 50 -9.86 -1.67 9.84
CA ALA A 50 -10.29 -1.35 8.47
C ALA A 50 -9.61 -2.25 7.42
N VAL A 51 -8.33 -2.55 7.62
CA VAL A 51 -7.55 -3.45 6.76
C VAL A 51 -8.02 -4.90 6.94
N ARG A 52 -8.27 -5.35 8.18
CA ARG A 52 -8.81 -6.69 8.46
C ARG A 52 -10.16 -6.92 7.79
N GLU A 53 -11.06 -5.95 7.86
CA GLU A 53 -12.37 -6.05 7.25
C GLU A 53 -12.26 -6.18 5.72
N GLN A 54 -11.40 -5.37 5.10
CA GLN A 54 -11.17 -5.43 3.66
C GLN A 54 -10.54 -6.75 3.20
N ILE A 55 -9.64 -7.34 4.01
CA ILE A 55 -9.07 -8.67 3.77
C ILE A 55 -10.18 -9.74 3.83
N ALA A 56 -11.01 -9.73 4.88
CA ALA A 56 -12.11 -10.69 5.02
C ALA A 56 -13.11 -10.58 3.86
N GLN A 57 -13.45 -9.36 3.43
CA GLN A 57 -14.28 -9.11 2.26
C GLN A 57 -13.64 -9.68 0.98
N ALA A 58 -12.33 -9.49 0.78
CA ALA A 58 -11.62 -10.05 -0.37
C ALA A 58 -11.70 -11.58 -0.39
N GLN A 59 -11.41 -12.23 0.75
CA GLN A 59 -11.45 -13.69 0.91
C GLN A 59 -12.85 -14.28 0.66
N ALA A 60 -13.92 -13.54 0.95
CA ALA A 60 -15.29 -14.00 0.73
C ALA A 60 -15.73 -13.95 -0.75
N ILE A 61 -15.07 -13.15 -1.59
CA ILE A 61 -15.47 -12.97 -2.99
C ILE A 61 -15.03 -14.17 -3.83
N ARG A 62 -16.01 -14.83 -4.47
CA ARG A 62 -15.77 -15.99 -5.35
C ARG A 62 -15.44 -15.63 -6.80
N THR A 63 -15.85 -14.45 -7.27
CA THR A 63 -15.64 -14.05 -8.66
C THR A 63 -14.30 -13.34 -8.83
N HIS A 64 -13.50 -13.83 -9.78
CA HIS A 64 -12.13 -13.35 -9.97
C HIS A 64 -12.03 -11.82 -10.18
N ILE A 65 -12.95 -11.24 -10.96
CA ILE A 65 -12.94 -9.80 -11.26
C ILE A 65 -13.26 -8.97 -10.02
N ALA A 66 -14.26 -9.36 -9.23
CA ALA A 66 -14.60 -8.63 -8.01
C ALA A 66 -13.50 -8.80 -6.94
N HIS A 67 -12.91 -10.00 -6.84
CA HIS A 67 -11.78 -10.26 -5.93
C HIS A 67 -10.61 -9.33 -6.27
N LYS A 68 -10.21 -9.28 -7.54
CA LYS A 68 -9.15 -8.38 -8.00
C LYS A 68 -9.44 -6.91 -7.68
N ARG A 69 -10.68 -6.45 -7.89
CA ARG A 69 -11.09 -5.07 -7.56
C ARG A 69 -11.00 -4.81 -6.05
N GLN A 70 -11.39 -5.77 -5.22
CA GLN A 70 -11.31 -5.64 -3.77
C GLN A 70 -9.86 -5.57 -3.29
N VAL A 71 -8.95 -6.39 -3.83
CA VAL A 71 -7.52 -6.33 -3.50
C VAL A 71 -6.91 -4.99 -3.94
N GLN A 72 -7.29 -4.46 -5.11
CA GLN A 72 -6.86 -3.14 -5.54
C GLN A 72 -7.34 -2.01 -4.62
N PHE A 73 -8.58 -2.13 -4.11
CA PHE A 73 -9.11 -1.19 -3.13
C PHE A 73 -8.36 -1.29 -1.80
N LEU A 74 -8.09 -2.50 -1.31
CA LEU A 74 -7.25 -2.77 -0.15
C LEU A 74 -5.87 -2.12 -0.28
N ALA A 75 -5.16 -2.38 -1.39
CA ALA A 75 -3.86 -1.78 -1.66
C ALA A 75 -3.90 -0.24 -1.67
N LYS A 76 -4.99 0.35 -2.19
CA LYS A 76 -5.20 1.80 -2.16
C LYS A 76 -5.43 2.33 -0.74
N THR A 77 -6.12 1.58 0.12
CA THR A 77 -6.30 1.92 1.53
C THR A 77 -4.96 1.88 2.26
N MET A 78 -4.21 0.78 2.12
CA MET A 78 -2.88 0.63 2.74
C MET A 78 -1.93 1.76 2.33
N ARG A 79 -1.89 2.13 1.04
CA ARG A 79 -1.05 3.24 0.54
C ARG A 79 -1.41 4.61 1.13
N ARG A 80 -2.62 4.79 1.65
CA ARG A 80 -3.04 6.05 2.28
C ARG A 80 -2.68 6.09 3.76
N GLU A 81 -2.43 4.95 4.37
CA GLU A 81 -2.03 4.80 5.77
C GLU A 81 -0.49 4.82 5.94
N ASP A 82 0.26 4.58 4.84
CA ASP A 82 1.71 4.86 4.69
C ASP A 82 2.00 6.37 4.51
#